data_AF-A0A7M5UPD7-F1
#
_entry.id   AF-A0A7M5UPD7-F1
#
_cell.length_a   1.000
_cell.length_b   1.000
_cell.length_c   1.000
_cell.angle_alpha   90.00
_cell.angle_beta   90.00
_cell.angle_gamma   90.00
#
_symmetry.space_group_name_H-M   'P 1'
#
loop_
_entity.id
_entity.type
_entity.pdbx_description
1 polymer ?
#
loop_
_entity_poly.entity_id
_entity_poly.type
_entity_poly.pdbx_seq_one_letter_code
_entity_poly.pdbx_strand_id
1 'polypeptide(L)'
;GIPECRMEQYDCFSKVTAKMFQDKAKIACQRECPVPCEIESLKVETGQYAIGTKSTYKRFAALRNTTEEEGKNFISNNVVGLTVSYDDVMYIQEKLTPSVDWEILLATIGGSLGLCLGCSFITIVEFLVFLLIDLPFGGRKK
;
A
#
# COMPACT_ATOMS: atom_id res chain seq x y z
N GLY A 1 13.02 -29.95 -3.89
CA GLY A 1 13.52 -28.94 -2.92
C GLY A 1 14.91 -28.53 -3.34
N ILE A 2 15.25 -27.25 -3.17
CA ILE A 2 16.58 -26.71 -3.48
C ILE A 2 17.47 -26.90 -2.24
N PRO A 3 18.75 -27.33 -2.38
CA PRO A 3 19.63 -27.48 -1.22
C PRO A 3 19.95 -26.13 -0.56
N GLU A 4 20.14 -26.15 0.76
CA GLU A 4 20.58 -24.98 1.51
C GLU A 4 22.01 -24.57 1.11
N CYS A 5 22.28 -23.26 1.15
CA CYS A 5 23.59 -22.71 0.83
C CYS A 5 24.63 -23.12 1.89
N ARG A 6 25.81 -23.57 1.44
CA ARG A 6 26.96 -23.83 2.33
C ARG A 6 27.79 -22.57 2.58
N MET A 7 28.56 -22.56 3.67
CA MET A 7 29.45 -21.44 4.03
C MET A 7 30.47 -21.11 2.93
N GLU A 8 30.94 -22.11 2.17
CA GLU A 8 31.84 -21.92 1.03
C GLU A 8 31.23 -21.06 -0.09
N GLN A 9 29.89 -21.03 -0.19
CA GLN A 9 29.16 -20.29 -1.21
C GLN A 9 28.81 -18.85 -0.77
N TYR A 10 29.27 -18.41 0.41
CA TYR A 10 28.99 -17.06 0.94
C TYR A 10 29.45 -15.94 -0.01
N ASP A 11 30.60 -16.11 -0.66
CA ASP A 11 31.12 -15.14 -1.63
C ASP A 11 30.20 -15.02 -2.86
N CYS A 12 29.61 -16.13 -3.32
CA CYS A 12 28.60 -16.11 -4.38
C CYS A 12 27.32 -15.39 -3.90
N PHE A 13 26.80 -15.76 -2.73
CA PHE A 13 25.58 -15.19 -2.16
C PHE A 13 25.69 -13.67 -1.96
N SER A 14 26.77 -13.20 -1.33
CA SER A 14 27.00 -11.77 -1.07
C SER A 14 27.11 -10.96 -2.36
N LYS A 15 27.83 -11.47 -3.39
CA LYS A 15 27.96 -10.80 -4.70
C LYS A 15 26.63 -10.72 -5.45
N VAL A 16 25.84 -11.78 -5.44
CA VAL A 16 24.51 -11.79 -6.08
C VAL A 16 23.56 -10.85 -5.35
N THR A 17 23.53 -10.91 -4.03
CA THR A 17 22.68 -10.05 -3.19
C THR A 17 23.04 -8.57 -3.40
N ALA A 18 24.32 -8.22 -3.41
CA ALA A 18 24.77 -6.86 -3.68
C ALA A 18 24.32 -6.37 -5.07
N LYS A 19 24.35 -7.22 -6.09
CA LYS A 19 23.85 -6.90 -7.44
C LYS A 19 22.33 -6.75 -7.48
N MET A 20 21.58 -7.56 -6.73
CA MET A 20 20.11 -7.44 -6.63
C MET A 20 19.68 -6.09 -6.04
N PHE A 21 20.43 -5.58 -5.07
CA PHE A 21 20.17 -4.27 -4.48
C PHE A 21 20.67 -3.08 -5.31
N GLN A 22 21.36 -3.29 -6.43
CA GLN A 22 21.69 -2.22 -7.37
C GLN A 22 20.47 -1.86 -8.23
N ASP A 23 20.34 -0.57 -8.55
CA ASP A 23 19.17 0.00 -9.22
C ASP A 23 18.78 -0.71 -10.53
N LYS A 24 19.76 -1.23 -11.29
CA LYS A 24 19.51 -1.95 -12.55
C LYS A 24 18.78 -3.29 -12.36
N ALA A 25 19.11 -4.05 -11.31
CA ALA A 25 18.45 -5.32 -11.02
C ALA A 25 17.12 -5.10 -10.29
N LYS A 26 17.06 -4.06 -9.44
CA LYS A 26 15.83 -3.63 -8.77
C LYS A 26 14.73 -3.26 -9.77
N ILE A 27 15.05 -2.54 -10.85
CA ILE A 27 14.10 -2.19 -11.91
C ILE A 27 13.57 -3.43 -12.65
N ALA A 28 14.41 -4.44 -12.89
CA ALA A 28 13.99 -5.69 -13.54
C ALA A 28 12.99 -6.47 -12.68
N CYS A 29 13.29 -6.67 -11.39
CA CYS A 29 12.38 -7.35 -10.46
C CYS A 29 11.09 -6.57 -10.22
N GLN A 30 11.14 -5.24 -10.20
CA GLN A 30 9.97 -4.39 -9.96
C GLN A 30 9.00 -4.36 -11.16
N ARG A 31 9.48 -4.65 -12.37
CA ARG A 31 8.60 -4.83 -13.54
C ARG A 31 7.83 -6.15 -13.49
N GLU A 32 8.50 -7.21 -13.03
CA GLU A 32 7.90 -8.55 -12.92
C GLU A 32 7.00 -8.70 -11.68
N CYS A 33 7.20 -7.87 -10.67
CA CYS A 33 6.41 -7.84 -9.44
C CYS A 33 5.69 -6.47 -9.30
N PRO A 34 4.47 -6.32 -9.85
CA PRO A 34 3.69 -5.10 -9.65
C PRO A 34 3.30 -4.93 -8.18
N VAL A 35 3.10 -3.68 -7.76
CA VAL A 35 2.62 -3.40 -6.40
C VAL A 35 1.20 -3.95 -6.22
N PRO A 36 0.90 -4.56 -5.06
CA PRO A 36 -0.45 -5.05 -4.80
C PRO A 36 -1.42 -3.87 -4.62
N CYS A 37 -2.68 -4.07 -4.99
CA CYS A 37 -3.73 -3.05 -4.85
C CYS A 37 -4.16 -2.84 -3.39
N GLU A 38 -3.92 -3.83 -2.53
CA GLU A 38 -4.23 -3.79 -1.11
C GLU A 38 -2.93 -3.92 -0.33
N ILE A 39 -2.64 -2.90 0.48
CA ILE A 39 -1.44 -2.81 1.30
C ILE A 39 -1.87 -2.39 2.69
N GLU A 40 -1.53 -3.21 3.67
CA GLU A 40 -1.64 -2.86 5.08
C GLU A 40 -0.27 -2.34 5.54
N SER A 41 -0.23 -1.09 5.99
CA SER A 41 1.00 -0.48 6.49
C SER A 41 0.79 -0.01 7.93
N LEU A 42 1.80 -0.25 8.77
CA LEU A 42 1.81 0.15 10.18
C LEU A 42 2.76 1.33 10.34
N LYS A 43 2.23 2.47 10.77
CA LYS A 43 3.06 3.58 11.22
C LYS A 43 3.54 3.25 12.63
N VAL A 44 4.86 3.17 12.82
CA VAL A 44 5.46 2.85 14.12
C VAL A 44 6.00 4.13 14.73
N GLU A 45 5.50 4.47 15.93
CA GLU A 45 6.06 5.53 16.76
C GLU A 45 6.80 4.89 17.95
N THR A 46 8.03 5.32 18.20
CA THR A 46 8.88 4.71 19.22
C THR A 46 9.14 5.69 20.37
N GLY A 47 8.77 5.28 21.58
CA GLY A 47 9.14 5.95 22.83
C GLY A 47 10.16 5.13 23.62
N GLN A 48 11.07 5.79 24.31
CA GLN A 48 12.05 5.13 25.20
C GLN A 48 11.92 5.70 26.61
N TYR A 49 11.96 4.81 27.61
CA TYR A 49 11.96 5.18 29.02
C TYR A 49 12.90 4.27 29.81
N ALA A 50 13.44 4.82 30.90
CA ALA A 50 14.32 4.05 31.77
C ALA A 50 13.55 2.91 32.45
N ILE A 51 14.10 1.70 32.35
CA ILE A 51 13.52 0.52 32.96
C ILE A 51 14.16 0.31 34.32
N GLY A 52 13.32 0.05 35.31
CA GLY A 52 13.75 -0.26 36.67
C GLY A 52 13.76 0.97 37.58
N THR A 53 13.15 0.79 38.74
CA THR A 53 13.18 1.72 39.86
C THR A 53 14.05 1.17 40.98
N LYS A 54 14.39 1.99 41.98
CA LYS A 54 15.16 1.55 43.16
C LYS A 54 14.54 0.32 43.85
N SER A 55 13.21 0.26 43.93
CA SER A 55 12.49 -0.90 44.47
C SER A 55 12.61 -2.14 43.58
N THR A 56 12.70 -1.97 42.26
CA THR A 56 12.92 -3.06 41.30
C THR A 56 14.33 -3.65 41.47
N TYR A 57 15.36 -2.81 41.58
CA TYR A 57 16.74 -3.26 41.80
C TYR A 57 16.88 -4.02 43.12
N LYS A 58 16.26 -3.54 44.20
CA LYS A 58 16.25 -4.22 45.51
C LYS A 58 15.57 -5.58 45.46
N ARG A 59 14.40 -5.68 44.80
CA ARG A 59 13.70 -6.96 44.63
C ARG A 59 14.53 -7.94 43.81
N PHE A 60 15.14 -7.47 42.73
CA PHE A 60 15.99 -8.30 41.88
C PHE A 60 17.24 -8.79 42.62
N ALA A 61 17.89 -7.90 43.36
CA ALA A 61 19.04 -8.21 44.21
C ALA A 61 18.69 -9.26 45.29
N ALA A 62 17.54 -9.12 45.94
CA ALA A 62 17.05 -10.09 46.92
C ALA A 62 16.75 -11.47 46.30
N LEU A 63 16.21 -11.52 45.08
CA LEU A 63 15.92 -12.77 44.38
C LEU A 63 17.17 -13.49 43.89
N ARG A 64 18.20 -12.75 43.48
CA ARG A 64 19.46 -13.28 42.95
C ARG A 64 20.56 -13.40 44.01
N ASN A 65 20.28 -12.99 45.25
CA ASN A 65 21.24 -12.92 46.35
C ASN A 65 22.49 -12.09 45.99
N THR A 66 22.29 -10.96 45.29
CA THR A 66 23.34 -10.03 44.85
C THR A 66 23.20 -8.68 45.56
N THR A 67 24.14 -7.77 45.32
CA THR A 67 24.01 -6.38 45.78
C THR A 67 23.03 -5.57 44.92
N GLU A 68 22.53 -4.45 45.47
CA GLU A 68 21.65 -3.51 44.74
C GLU A 68 22.34 -2.90 43.51
N GLU A 69 23.65 -2.63 43.61
CA GLU A 69 24.45 -2.12 42.48
C GLU A 69 24.61 -3.14 41.36
N GLU A 70 24.91 -4.40 41.69
CA GLU A 70 25.00 -5.48 40.70
C GLU A 70 23.65 -5.74 40.03
N GLY A 71 22.56 -5.72 40.80
CA GLY A 71 21.20 -5.85 40.28
C GLY A 71 20.84 -4.70 39.31
N LYS A 72 21.21 -3.46 39.67
CA LYS A 72 21.04 -2.30 38.79
C LYS A 72 21.87 -2.43 37.51
N ASN A 73 23.14 -2.80 37.62
CA ASN A 73 24.04 -2.92 36.47
C ASN A 73 23.60 -4.05 35.53
N PHE A 74 23.11 -5.16 36.08
CA PHE A 74 22.57 -6.26 35.30
C PHE A 74 21.31 -5.84 34.52
N ILE A 75 20.35 -5.19 35.19
CA ILE A 75 19.12 -4.72 34.57
C ILE A 75 19.43 -3.68 33.48
N SER A 76 20.32 -2.73 33.74
CA SER A 76 20.65 -1.67 32.79
C SER A 76 21.32 -2.17 31.51
N ASN A 77 22.09 -3.25 31.56
CA ASN A 77 22.88 -3.72 30.42
C ASN A 77 22.28 -4.94 29.70
N ASN A 78 21.41 -5.71 30.36
CA ASN A 78 20.93 -6.98 29.82
C ASN A 78 19.41 -7.04 29.69
N VAL A 79 18.67 -6.12 30.30
CA VAL A 79 17.20 -6.18 30.31
C VAL A 79 16.64 -5.03 29.48
N VAL A 80 15.91 -5.39 28.43
CA VAL A 80 15.10 -4.46 27.65
C VAL A 80 13.64 -4.87 27.73
N GLY A 81 12.77 -3.87 27.91
CA GLY A 81 11.33 -4.02 27.91
C GLY A 81 10.80 -3.47 26.60
N LEU A 82 10.10 -4.31 25.84
CA LEU A 82 9.42 -3.92 24.61
C LEU A 82 7.92 -4.03 24.84
N THR A 83 7.22 -2.91 24.72
CA THR A 83 5.76 -2.88 24.73
C THR A 83 5.30 -2.44 23.36
N VAL A 84 4.50 -3.29 22.71
CA VAL A 84 3.89 -2.99 21.40
C VAL A 84 2.39 -2.84 21.65
N SER A 85 1.88 -1.66 21.37
CA SER A 85 0.48 -1.29 21.57
C SER A 85 -0.01 -0.49 20.36
N TYR A 86 -1.31 -0.53 20.12
CA TYR A 86 -1.95 0.38 19.18
C TYR A 86 -2.34 1.66 19.92
N ASP A 87 -2.13 2.80 19.29
CA ASP A 87 -2.52 4.10 19.87
C ASP A 87 -4.04 4.23 19.91
N ASP A 88 -4.72 3.75 18.87
CA ASP A 88 -6.18 3.80 18.72
C ASP A 88 -6.74 2.45 18.25
N VAL A 89 -8.04 2.23 18.52
CA VAL A 89 -8.80 1.05 18.05
C VAL A 89 -9.20 1.19 16.58
N MET A 90 -9.10 2.39 16.02
CA MET A 90 -9.48 2.69 14.64
C MET A 90 -8.27 2.60 13.70
N TYR A 91 -8.50 2.12 12.48
CA TYR A 91 -7.50 2.11 11.41
C TYR A 91 -7.85 3.15 10.34
N ILE A 92 -6.82 3.68 9.66
CA ILE A 92 -6.99 4.59 8.53
C ILE A 92 -7.06 3.75 7.25
N GLN A 93 -8.13 3.92 6.47
CA GLN A 93 -8.29 3.26 5.17
C GLN A 93 -8.18 4.29 4.05
N GLU A 94 -7.15 4.14 3.21
CA GLU A 94 -6.99 4.93 2.00
C GLU A 94 -7.42 4.11 0.79
N LYS A 95 -8.40 4.60 0.04
CA LYS A 95 -8.89 3.95 -1.18
C LYS A 95 -8.80 4.89 -2.35
N LEU A 96 -8.12 4.46 -3.42
CA LEU A 96 -8.14 5.17 -4.69
C LEU A 96 -9.44 4.84 -5.42
N THR A 97 -10.28 5.85 -5.61
CA THR A 97 -11.49 5.76 -6.42
C THR A 97 -11.30 6.56 -7.71
N PRO A 98 -11.81 6.07 -8.86
CA PRO A 98 -11.73 6.84 -10.10
C PRO A 98 -12.47 8.18 -9.95
N SER A 99 -11.86 9.26 -10.43
CA SER A 99 -12.45 10.61 -10.32
C SER A 99 -13.69 10.81 -11.19
N VAL A 100 -13.79 10.06 -12.30
CA VAL A 100 -14.92 10.10 -13.22
C VAL A 100 -15.26 8.67 -13.60
N ASP A 101 -16.48 8.28 -13.30
CA ASP A 101 -17.05 7.02 -13.78
C ASP A 101 -17.75 7.24 -15.14
N TRP A 102 -18.00 6.16 -15.87
CA TRP A 102 -18.70 6.20 -17.16
C TRP A 102 -20.08 6.84 -17.04
N GLU A 103 -20.76 6.61 -15.92
CA GLU A 103 -22.05 7.23 -15.62
C GLU A 103 -21.96 8.75 -15.55
N ILE A 104 -20.94 9.28 -14.87
CA ILE A 104 -20.69 10.72 -14.74
C ILE A 104 -20.31 11.31 -16.09
N LEU A 105 -19.50 10.60 -16.88
CA LEU A 105 -19.13 11.02 -18.23
C LEU A 105 -20.39 11.19 -19.12
N LEU A 106 -21.25 10.17 -19.15
CA LEU A 106 -22.47 10.19 -19.94
C LEU A 106 -23.46 11.25 -19.44
N ALA A 107 -23.61 11.40 -18.12
CA ALA A 107 -24.48 12.41 -17.54
C ALA A 107 -23.99 13.82 -17.86
N THR A 108 -22.69 14.06 -17.86
CA THR A 108 -22.11 15.38 -18.18
C THR A 108 -22.32 15.71 -19.66
N ILE A 109 -22.00 14.78 -20.57
CA ILE A 109 -22.19 14.98 -22.02
C ILE A 109 -23.69 15.15 -22.34
N GLY A 110 -24.54 14.25 -21.82
CA GLY A 110 -25.98 14.30 -22.03
C GLY A 110 -26.61 15.56 -21.44
N GLY A 111 -26.16 16.00 -20.26
CA GLY A 111 -26.60 17.24 -19.64
C GLY A 111 -26.22 18.48 -20.45
N SER A 112 -24.97 18.56 -20.94
CA SER A 112 -24.53 19.67 -21.81
C SER A 112 -25.29 19.69 -23.14
N LEU A 113 -25.48 18.54 -23.78
CA LEU A 113 -26.24 18.44 -25.04
C LEU A 113 -27.72 18.79 -24.85
N GLY A 114 -28.34 18.29 -23.79
CA GLY A 114 -29.73 18.58 -23.45
C GLY A 114 -29.96 20.04 -23.08
N LEU A 115 -29.02 20.68 -22.38
CA LEU A 115 -29.12 22.10 -22.00
C LEU A 115 -28.87 23.04 -23.17
N CYS A 116 -27.85 22.79 -23.99
CA CYS A 116 -27.45 23.70 -25.07
C CYS A 116 -28.27 23.51 -26.35
N LEU A 117 -28.61 22.28 -26.71
CA LEU A 117 -29.27 21.96 -27.98
C LEU A 117 -30.69 21.41 -27.80
N GLY A 118 -31.09 21.04 -26.57
CA GLY A 118 -32.36 20.34 -26.35
C GLY A 118 -32.38 18.92 -26.92
N CYS A 119 -31.22 18.38 -27.32
CA CYS A 119 -31.12 17.08 -27.98
C CYS A 119 -30.87 15.97 -26.96
N SER A 120 -31.42 14.79 -27.24
CA SER A 120 -31.20 13.57 -26.46
C SER A 120 -30.56 12.47 -27.32
N PHE A 121 -30.20 11.35 -26.71
CA PHE A 121 -29.69 10.18 -27.44
C PHE A 121 -30.66 9.72 -28.53
N ILE A 122 -31.98 9.80 -28.28
CA ILE A 122 -33.02 9.43 -29.25
C ILE A 122 -32.93 10.34 -30.49
N THR A 123 -32.69 11.64 -30.30
CA THR A 123 -32.54 12.60 -31.41
C THR A 123 -31.35 12.26 -32.31
N ILE A 124 -30.25 11.73 -31.74
CA ILE A 124 -29.09 11.27 -32.51
C ILE A 124 -29.43 10.02 -33.33
N VAL A 125 -30.16 9.07 -32.74
CA VAL A 125 -30.60 7.85 -33.44
C VAL A 125 -31.52 8.19 -34.61
N GLU A 126 -32.46 9.12 -34.42
CA GLU A 126 -33.34 9.61 -35.48
C GLU A 126 -32.56 10.24 -36.63
N PHE A 127 -31.56 11.08 -36.32
CA PHE A 127 -30.69 11.68 -37.32
C PHE A 127 -29.91 10.63 -38.12
N LEU A 128 -29.41 9.57 -37.46
CA LEU A 128 -28.70 8.47 -38.12
C LEU A 128 -29.63 7.64 -39.02
N VAL A 129 -30.87 7.37 -38.58
CA VAL A 129 -31.89 6.70 -39.40
C VAL A 129 -32.18 7.52 -40.65
N PHE A 130 -32.39 8.82 -40.50
CA PHE A 130 -32.64 9.71 -41.63
C PHE A 130 -31.46 9.73 -42.62
N LEU A 131 -30.22 9.85 -42.13
CA LEU A 131 -29.03 9.88 -42.98
C LEU A 131 -28.73 8.56 -43.69
N LEU A 132 -28.92 7.43 -43.00
CA LEU A 132 -28.48 6.11 -43.49
C LEU A 132 -29.58 5.30 -44.19
N ILE A 133 -30.85 5.59 -43.93
CA ILE A 133 -31.98 4.84 -44.47
C ILE A 133 -32.76 5.72 -45.45
N ASP A 134 -33.16 6.92 -45.05
CA ASP A 134 -34.01 7.76 -45.89
C ASP A 134 -33.21 8.49 -46.98
N LEU A 135 -32.00 8.96 -46.67
CA LEU A 135 -31.15 9.67 -47.64
C LEU A 135 -30.67 8.82 -48.83
N PRO A 136 -30.21 7.56 -48.67
CA PRO A 136 -29.83 6.72 -49.81
C PRO A 136 -31.01 6.20 -50.65
N PHE A 137 -32.25 6.28 -50.15
CA PHE A 137 -33.47 5.95 -50.91
C PHE A 137 -34.18 7.17 -51.52
N GLY A 138 -33.80 8.40 -51.18
CA GLY A 138 -34.28 9.65 -51.79
C GLY A 138 -33.85 9.87 -53.26
N GLY A 139 -33.20 8.87 -53.87
CA GLY A 139 -32.81 8.84 -55.27
C GLY A 139 -33.65 7.92 -56.17
N ARG A 140 -34.95 7.69 -55.93
CA ARG A 140 -35.87 7.14 -56.97
C ARG A 140 -37.38 7.30 -56.66
N LYS A 141 -38.03 8.15 -57.47
CA LYS A 141 -39.43 8.09 -58.02
C LYS A 141 -40.56 7.87 -56.99
N LYS A 142 -41.51 8.78 -56.78
CA LYS A 142 -42.36 9.58 -57.68
C LYS A 142 -42.94 10.76 -56.90
#